data_AF-A0A950FKY8-F1
#
_entry.id   AF-A0A950FKY8-F1
#
_cell.length_a   1.000
_cell.length_b   1.000
_cell.length_c   1.000
_cell.angle_alpha   90.00
_cell.angle_beta   90.00
_cell.angle_gamma   90.00
#
_symmetry.space_group_name_H-M   'P 1'
#
loop_
_entity.id
_entity.type
_entity.pdbx_description
1 polymer ?
#
loop_
_entity_poly.entity_id
_entity_poly.type
_entity_poly.pdbx_seq_one_letter_code
_entity_poly.pdbx_strand_id
1 'polypeptide(L)'
;SHYYRSTGINSEAVKPEFRQHAQEAQQHAAMVATRIVQLNGAPDFNPEGLASRSRTEFKEPETLEEMIKEDLIAERIAVEFYSEIIHWLGDGDLTTRKIMQDILAVEAQHAEDMKSLLDRLIQHRGAAQ
;
A
#
# COMPACT_ATOMS: atom_id res chain seq x y z
N SER A 1 -1.90 -9.22 -6.07
CA SER A 1 -1.80 -9.76 -7.45
C SER A 1 -0.34 -9.90 -7.89
N HIS A 2 0.48 -8.85 -7.72
CA HIS A 2 1.88 -8.78 -8.17
C HIS A 2 2.78 -9.88 -7.61
N TYR A 3 2.60 -10.29 -6.35
CA TYR A 3 3.30 -11.45 -5.78
C TYR A 3 3.18 -12.72 -6.65
N TYR A 4 1.98 -13.03 -7.11
CA TYR A 4 1.70 -14.26 -7.86
C TYR A 4 2.04 -14.13 -9.35
N ARG A 5 1.87 -12.93 -9.92
CA ARG A 5 2.04 -12.67 -11.36
C ARG A 5 3.45 -12.27 -11.76
N SER A 6 4.30 -11.85 -10.82
CA SER A 6 5.68 -11.49 -11.13
C SER A 6 6.48 -12.73 -11.59
N THR A 7 7.19 -12.59 -12.71
CA THR A 7 7.99 -13.67 -13.33
C THR A 7 9.36 -13.16 -13.76
N GLY A 8 10.31 -14.08 -13.95
CA GLY A 8 11.69 -13.78 -14.39
C GLY A 8 12.70 -13.73 -13.24
N ILE A 9 14.00 -13.73 -13.57
CA ILE A 9 15.10 -13.86 -12.60
C ILE A 9 15.08 -12.72 -11.56
N ASN A 10 14.78 -11.50 -12.01
CA ASN A 10 14.70 -10.35 -11.11
C ASN A 10 13.46 -10.40 -10.18
N SER A 11 12.45 -11.24 -10.47
CA SER A 11 11.23 -11.32 -9.66
C SER A 11 11.43 -12.05 -8.33
N GLU A 12 12.42 -12.95 -8.22
CA GLU A 12 12.67 -13.71 -6.98
C GLU A 12 13.05 -12.79 -5.82
N ALA A 13 13.75 -11.69 -6.11
CA ALA A 13 14.15 -10.69 -5.12
C ALA A 13 13.02 -9.72 -4.74
N VAL A 14 12.00 -9.53 -5.60
CA VAL A 14 10.91 -8.55 -5.37
C VAL A 14 9.68 -9.19 -4.74
N LYS A 15 9.42 -10.47 -5.03
CA LYS A 15 8.30 -11.22 -4.48
C LYS A 15 8.17 -11.15 -2.95
N PRO A 16 9.24 -11.28 -2.16
CA PRO A 16 9.12 -11.16 -0.71
C PRO A 16 8.50 -9.83 -0.27
N GLU A 17 8.90 -8.72 -0.90
CA GLU A 17 8.38 -7.38 -0.61
C GLU A 17 6.88 -7.28 -0.94
N PHE A 18 6.47 -7.71 -2.14
CA PHE A 18 5.04 -7.72 -2.51
C PHE A 18 4.18 -8.56 -1.55
N ARG A 19 4.72 -9.65 -1.02
CA ARG A 19 4.01 -10.48 -0.03
C ARG A 19 3.90 -9.75 1.30
N GLN A 20 5.00 -9.14 1.75
CA GLN A 20 5.04 -8.42 3.02
C GLN A 20 4.04 -7.25 3.00
N HIS A 21 4.09 -6.40 1.98
CA HIS A 21 3.16 -5.27 1.84
C HIS A 21 1.70 -5.75 1.86
N ALA A 22 1.38 -6.83 1.14
CA ALA A 22 0.03 -7.39 1.15
C ALA A 22 -0.42 -7.90 2.54
N GLN A 23 0.50 -8.46 3.32
CA GLN A 23 0.22 -8.91 4.70
C GLN A 23 0.02 -7.72 5.64
N GLU A 24 0.83 -6.68 5.53
CA GLU A 24 0.72 -5.45 6.32
C GLU A 24 -0.55 -4.67 5.95
N ALA A 25 -0.92 -4.58 4.67
CA ALA A 25 -2.20 -4.01 4.24
C ALA A 25 -3.41 -4.75 4.85
N GLN A 26 -3.35 -6.08 4.97
CA GLN A 26 -4.38 -6.85 5.67
C GLN A 26 -4.42 -6.53 7.17
N GLN A 27 -3.26 -6.33 7.81
CA GLN A 27 -3.18 -5.89 9.20
C GLN A 27 -3.75 -4.48 9.39
N HIS A 28 -3.47 -3.55 8.48
CA HIS A 28 -4.04 -2.20 8.47
C HIS A 28 -5.57 -2.26 8.42
N ALA A 29 -6.13 -3.08 7.51
CA ALA A 29 -7.57 -3.28 7.42
C ALA A 29 -8.17 -3.83 8.73
N ALA A 30 -7.49 -4.77 9.39
CA ALA A 30 -7.93 -5.31 10.68
C ALA A 30 -7.89 -4.26 11.80
N MET A 31 -6.85 -3.43 11.85
CA MET A 31 -6.74 -2.31 12.81
C MET A 31 -7.88 -1.31 12.64
N VAL A 32 -8.15 -0.88 11.40
CA VAL A 32 -9.22 0.07 11.08
C VAL A 32 -10.59 -0.52 11.39
N ALA A 33 -10.86 -1.77 10.99
CA ALA A 33 -12.13 -2.43 11.27
C ALA A 33 -12.38 -2.57 12.78
N THR A 34 -11.35 -2.97 13.54
CA THR A 34 -11.42 -3.03 15.00
C THR A 34 -11.74 -1.66 15.58
N ARG A 35 -11.12 -0.59 15.06
CA ARG A 35 -11.37 0.77 15.53
C ARG A 35 -12.80 1.24 15.23
N ILE A 36 -13.34 0.92 14.05
CA ILE A 36 -14.73 1.21 13.70
C ILE A 36 -15.69 0.56 14.70
N VAL A 37 -15.47 -0.70 15.08
CA VAL A 37 -16.29 -1.39 16.08
C VAL A 37 -16.19 -0.74 17.47
N GLN A 38 -14.99 -0.32 17.90
CA GLN A 38 -14.79 0.40 19.17
C GLN A 38 -15.55 1.72 19.22
N LEU A 39 -15.82 2.33 18.06
CA LEU A 39 -16.63 3.54 17.91
C LEU A 39 -18.14 3.24 17.73
N ASN A 40 -18.56 1.99 17.97
CA ASN A 40 -19.92 1.47 17.76
C ASN A 40 -20.39 1.51 16.30
N GLY A 41 -19.46 1.53 15.33
CA GLY A 41 -19.74 1.41 13.91
C GLY A 41 -19.72 -0.04 13.41
N ALA A 42 -20.14 -0.23 12.16
CA ALA A 42 -20.09 -1.51 11.44
C ALA A 42 -19.11 -1.40 10.26
N PRO A 43 -17.98 -2.15 10.25
CA PRO A 43 -17.08 -2.17 9.12
C PRO A 43 -17.76 -2.76 7.88
N ASP A 44 -17.62 -2.10 6.73
CA ASP A 44 -18.18 -2.56 5.46
C ASP A 44 -17.14 -3.34 4.63
N PHE A 45 -17.24 -4.66 4.68
CA PHE A 45 -16.45 -5.60 3.90
C PHE A 45 -17.13 -6.06 2.60
N ASN A 46 -18.28 -5.50 2.23
CA ASN A 46 -18.94 -5.86 0.98
C ASN A 46 -18.01 -5.50 -0.20
N PRO A 47 -17.62 -6.46 -1.05
CA PRO A 47 -16.82 -6.15 -2.24
C PRO A 47 -17.60 -5.26 -3.23
N GLU A 48 -18.93 -5.29 -3.20
CA GLU A 48 -19.76 -4.38 -3.97
C GLU A 48 -19.54 -2.93 -3.52
N GLY A 49 -19.26 -2.04 -4.48
CA GLY A 49 -18.96 -0.64 -4.19
C GLY A 49 -17.59 -0.40 -3.55
N LEU A 50 -16.69 -1.38 -3.46
CA LEU A 50 -15.32 -1.14 -3.01
C LEU A 50 -14.57 -0.24 -4.00
N ALA A 51 -14.73 -0.48 -5.31
CA ALA A 51 -14.09 0.32 -6.35
C ALA A 51 -14.52 1.81 -6.32
N SER A 52 -15.78 2.09 -6.00
CA SER A 52 -16.26 3.48 -5.89
C SER A 52 -15.78 4.20 -4.63
N ARG A 53 -15.30 3.45 -3.62
CA ARG A 53 -14.70 3.97 -2.38
C ARG A 53 -13.17 3.95 -2.40
N SER A 54 -12.57 3.34 -3.43
CA SER A 54 -11.11 3.29 -3.60
C SER A 54 -10.57 4.63 -4.05
N ARG A 55 -9.37 4.98 -3.56
CA ARG A 55 -8.58 6.11 -4.06
C ARG A 55 -7.56 5.69 -5.13
N THR A 56 -7.32 4.40 -5.26
CA THR A 56 -6.43 3.83 -6.26
C THR A 56 -7.24 3.16 -7.36
N GLU A 57 -6.74 3.26 -8.59
CA GLU A 57 -7.28 2.52 -9.72
C GLU A 57 -6.81 1.06 -9.64
N PHE A 58 -7.70 0.13 -9.98
CA PHE A 58 -7.28 -1.25 -10.20
C PHE A 58 -6.63 -1.36 -11.58
N LYS A 59 -5.37 -1.79 -11.63
CA LYS A 59 -4.69 -2.12 -12.89
C LYS A 59 -4.11 -3.53 -12.82
N GLU A 60 -3.87 -4.07 -14.01
CA GLU A 60 -3.31 -5.40 -14.18
C GLU A 60 -2.05 -5.34 -15.05
N PRO A 61 -0.92 -4.95 -14.46
CA PRO A 61 0.33 -4.72 -15.18
C PRO A 61 0.89 -6.05 -15.71
N GLU A 62 1.61 -5.97 -16.83
CA GLU A 62 2.18 -7.14 -17.50
C GLU A 62 3.64 -7.36 -17.12
N THR A 63 4.37 -6.28 -16.83
CA THR A 63 5.80 -6.35 -16.52
C THR A 63 6.09 -6.11 -15.03
N LEU A 64 7.22 -6.65 -14.55
CA LEU A 64 7.70 -6.39 -13.18
C LEU A 64 7.92 -4.89 -12.93
N GLU A 65 8.38 -4.15 -13.93
CA GLU A 65 8.59 -2.70 -13.83
C GLU A 65 7.25 -1.96 -13.62
N GLU A 66 6.22 -2.33 -14.38
CA GLU A 66 4.88 -1.75 -14.23
C GLU A 66 4.26 -2.11 -12.89
N MET A 67 4.43 -3.36 -12.41
CA MET A 67 4.00 -3.77 -11.07
C MET A 67 4.60 -2.89 -9.98
N ILE A 68 5.92 -2.69 -10.00
CA ILE A 68 6.63 -1.86 -9.01
C ILE A 68 6.16 -0.39 -9.10
N LYS A 69 5.96 0.13 -10.33
CA LYS A 69 5.47 1.50 -10.53
C LYS A 69 4.04 1.68 -10.02
N GLU A 70 3.18 0.69 -10.25
CA GLU A 70 1.81 0.72 -9.75
C GLU A 70 1.77 0.70 -8.23
N ASP A 71 2.50 -0.21 -7.59
CA ASP A 71 2.59 -0.27 -6.13
C ASP A 71 3.14 1.06 -5.58
N LEU A 72 4.22 1.61 -6.16
CA LEU A 72 4.75 2.92 -5.76
C LEU A 72 3.71 4.06 -5.86
N ILE A 73 2.86 4.06 -6.89
CA ILE A 73 1.78 5.05 -7.02
C ILE A 73 0.74 4.83 -5.93
N ALA A 74 0.35 3.58 -5.67
CA ALA A 74 -0.60 3.22 -4.62
C ALA A 74 -0.10 3.66 -3.23
N GLU A 75 1.16 3.36 -2.88
CA GLU A 75 1.72 3.72 -1.57
C GLU A 75 1.79 5.25 -1.39
N ARG A 76 2.12 6.00 -2.45
CA ARG A 76 2.13 7.48 -2.38
C ARG A 76 0.73 8.06 -2.17
N ILE A 77 -0.27 7.50 -2.81
CA ILE A 77 -1.68 7.87 -2.59
C ILE A 77 -2.09 7.52 -1.15
N ALA A 78 -1.67 6.37 -0.63
CA ALA A 78 -1.94 5.97 0.75
C ALA A 78 -1.29 6.94 1.75
N VAL A 79 -0.01 7.30 1.55
CA VAL A 79 0.71 8.28 2.37
C VAL A 79 -0.02 9.62 2.42
N GLU A 80 -0.44 10.15 1.27
CA GLU A 80 -1.22 11.38 1.20
C GLU A 80 -2.55 11.23 1.95
N PHE A 81 -3.29 10.16 1.69
CA PHE A 81 -4.60 9.94 2.28
C PHE A 81 -4.58 9.79 3.81
N TYR A 82 -3.65 8.98 4.35
CA TYR A 82 -3.54 8.85 5.81
C TYR A 82 -3.05 10.16 6.45
N SER A 83 -2.17 10.91 5.77
CA SER A 83 -1.79 12.26 6.20
C SER A 83 -3.01 13.18 6.29
N GLU A 84 -3.89 13.20 5.28
CA GLU A 84 -5.13 13.98 5.31
C GLU A 84 -6.03 13.60 6.49
N ILE A 85 -6.22 12.29 6.74
CA ILE A 85 -7.03 11.80 7.87
C ILE A 85 -6.43 12.26 9.19
N ILE A 86 -5.11 12.15 9.38
CA ILE A 86 -4.42 12.57 10.60
C ILE A 86 -4.63 14.06 10.87
N HIS A 87 -4.49 14.90 9.85
CA HIS A 87 -4.74 16.34 9.96
C HIS A 87 -6.20 16.63 10.28
N TRP A 88 -7.13 15.98 9.59
CA TRP A 88 -8.57 16.14 9.82
C TRP A 88 -8.99 15.73 11.24
N LEU A 89 -8.44 14.63 11.76
CA LEU A 89 -8.70 14.17 13.13
C LEU A 89 -8.24 15.17 14.20
N GLY A 90 -7.31 16.08 13.88
CA GLY A 90 -6.94 17.21 14.75
C GLY A 90 -6.53 16.76 16.14
N ASP A 91 -7.30 17.10 17.18
CA ASP A 91 -7.20 16.51 18.53
C ASP A 91 -8.45 15.70 18.94
N GLY A 92 -9.43 15.53 18.04
CA GLY A 92 -10.76 14.99 18.33
C GLY A 92 -10.81 13.50 18.65
N ASP A 93 -9.87 12.71 18.14
CA ASP A 93 -9.72 11.29 18.51
C ASP A 93 -8.24 10.86 18.48
N LEU A 94 -7.60 10.89 19.65
CA LEU A 94 -6.18 10.54 19.80
C LEU A 94 -5.89 9.08 19.43
N THR A 95 -6.84 8.17 19.70
CA THR A 95 -6.63 6.74 19.48
C THR A 95 -6.71 6.41 17.99
N THR A 96 -7.73 6.93 17.30
CA THR A 96 -7.82 6.77 15.84
C THR A 96 -6.63 7.44 15.15
N ARG A 97 -6.22 8.63 15.58
CA ARG A 97 -5.05 9.31 14.99
C ARG A 97 -3.78 8.49 15.13
N LYS A 98 -3.53 7.90 16.30
CA LYS A 98 -2.36 7.03 16.52
C LYS A 98 -2.37 5.85 15.55
N ILE A 99 -3.51 5.19 15.37
CA ILE A 99 -3.67 4.10 14.38
C ILE A 99 -3.32 4.58 12.97
N MET A 100 -3.83 5.74 12.55
CA MET A 100 -3.54 6.28 11.21
C MET A 100 -2.06 6.66 11.05
N GLN A 101 -1.42 7.17 12.11
CA GLN A 101 0.02 7.46 12.11
C GLN A 101 0.87 6.20 11.99
N ASP A 102 0.46 5.12 12.66
CA ASP A 102 1.14 3.83 12.58
C ASP A 102 1.05 3.25 11.17
N ILE A 103 -0.13 3.31 10.55
CA ILE A 103 -0.32 2.90 9.15
C ILE A 103 0.53 3.79 8.22
N LEU A 104 0.43 5.12 8.34
CA LEU A 104 1.19 6.07 7.54
C LEU A 104 2.70 5.78 7.56
N ALA A 105 3.25 5.43 8.73
CA ALA A 105 4.67 5.11 8.86
C ALA A 105 5.07 3.88 8.02
N VAL A 106 4.22 2.86 7.97
CA VAL A 106 4.42 1.66 7.15
C VAL A 106 4.28 2.00 5.66
N GLU A 107 3.22 2.71 5.25
CA GLU A 107 3.02 3.09 3.83
C GLU A 107 4.17 3.97 3.30
N ALA A 108 4.74 4.84 4.15
CA ALA A 108 5.90 5.66 3.78
C ALA A 108 7.16 4.82 3.57
N GLN A 109 7.35 3.77 4.38
CA GLN A 109 8.43 2.79 4.20
C GLN A 109 8.23 2.02 2.90
N HIS A 110 7.02 1.52 2.65
CA HIS A 110 6.67 0.82 1.40
C HIS A 110 6.94 1.65 0.15
N ALA A 111 6.61 2.95 0.19
CA ALA A 111 6.89 3.85 -0.92
C ALA A 111 8.40 3.99 -1.20
N GLU A 112 9.25 4.02 -0.16
CA GLU A 112 10.70 4.05 -0.35
C GLU A 112 11.26 2.71 -0.83
N ASP A 113 10.70 1.59 -0.35
CA ASP A 113 11.08 0.24 -0.80
C ASP A 113 10.80 0.06 -2.30
N MET A 114 9.59 0.44 -2.76
CA MET A 114 9.22 0.37 -4.17
C MET A 114 10.06 1.31 -5.05
N LYS A 115 10.35 2.53 -4.57
CA LYS A 115 11.26 3.46 -5.25
C LYS A 115 12.67 2.86 -5.39
N SER A 116 13.21 2.30 -4.31
CA SER A 116 14.53 1.67 -4.30
C SER A 116 14.61 0.44 -5.21
N LEU A 117 13.53 -0.33 -5.31
CA LEU A 117 13.43 -1.45 -6.25
C LEU A 117 13.40 -0.96 -7.70
N LEU A 118 12.63 0.08 -8.00
CA LEU A 118 12.55 0.67 -9.33
C LEU A 118 13.90 1.23 -9.78
N ASP A 119 14.60 1.96 -8.91
CA ASP A 119 15.92 2.54 -9.20
C ASP A 119 16.95 1.43 -9.50
N ARG A 120 16.97 0.36 -8.71
CA ARG A 120 17.83 -0.81 -8.96
C ARG A 120 17.52 -1.47 -10.30
N LEU A 121 16.23 -1.64 -10.64
CA LEU A 121 15.82 -2.25 -11.91
C LEU A 121 16.30 -1.41 -13.12
N ILE A 122 16.23 -0.08 -13.02
CA ILE A 122 16.69 0.84 -14.07
C ILE A 122 18.22 0.79 -14.20
N GLN A 123 18.96 0.80 -13.09
CA GLN A 123 20.43 0.73 -13.09
C GLN A 123 20.95 -0.57 -13.73
N HIS A 124 20.35 -1.71 -13.40
CA HIS A 124 20.72 -3.00 -14.01
C HIS A 124 20.49 -3.03 -15.52
N ARG A 125 19.46 -2.34 -16.03
CA ARG A 125 19.22 -2.22 -17.48
C ARG A 125 20.26 -1.35 -18.17
N GLY A 126 20.67 -0.25 -17.53
CA GLY A 126 21.71 0.65 -18.05
C GLY A 126 23.11 0.03 -18.07
N ALA A 127 23.40 -0.92 -17.18
CA ALA A 127 24.68 -1.64 -17.15
C ALA A 127 24.75 -2.83 -18.12
N ALA A 128 23.62 -3.24 -18.71
CA ALA A 128 23.52 -4.34 -19.67
C ALA A 128 23.47 -3.86 -21.14
N GLN A 129 23.64 -2.56 -21.38
CA GLN A 129 23.78 -1.92 -22.69
C GLN A 129 25.22 -1.45 -22.89
#